data_AF-A0A1I3Q3P7-F1
#
_entry.id   AF-A0A1I3Q3P7-F1
#
_cell.length_a   1.000
_cell.length_b   1.000
_cell.length_c   1.000
_cell.angle_alpha   90.00
_cell.angle_beta   90.00
_cell.angle_gamma   90.00
#
_symmetry.space_group_name_H-M   'P 1'
#
loop_
_entity.id
_entity.type
_entity.pdbx_description
1 polymer ?
#
loop_
_entity_poly.entity_id
_entity_poly.type
_entity_poly.pdbx_seq_one_letter_code
_entity_poly.pdbx_strand_id
1 'polypeptide(L)'
;MSQTTASYEAADALAVENIALVGHIVRETMSRVPSHVNREDLSSAGMMALVKASRAFEADRGVPFVRYAATRIRGAILDELRGIDWASRAVRRRSRDLDSTRAQLAVALGRSASNAEVASALGIPIAEVEGNDEDIARANVLSLQGTTEAGLVDTLVSPTAGPEDMLEHRERLQYLVEAIDELPDRLRVVVTEYFLAERPMAEIAAELDVSESRVSQIRAEALVLLRDALNTALDPALVAPHPRPEGCAARRRDGYFAAVVERHAAGPQRGGLKQRLDATG
;
A
#
# COMPACT_ATOMS: atom_id res chain seq x y z
N MET A 1 -38.82 -17.27 18.98
CA MET A 1 -38.78 -16.28 17.87
C MET A 1 -38.27 -14.91 18.32
N SER A 2 -38.43 -14.47 19.58
CA SER A 2 -37.99 -13.12 20.02
C SER A 2 -36.48 -12.88 20.14
N GLN A 3 -35.65 -13.90 20.43
CA GLN A 3 -34.20 -13.72 20.57
C GLN A 3 -33.50 -13.47 19.22
N THR A 4 -33.98 -14.11 18.15
CA THR A 4 -33.42 -13.94 16.80
C THR A 4 -33.70 -12.53 16.27
N THR A 5 -34.90 -11.98 16.48
CA THR A 5 -35.26 -10.62 16.03
C THR A 5 -34.45 -9.55 16.73
N ALA A 6 -34.28 -9.64 18.06
CA ALA A 6 -33.46 -8.69 18.83
C ALA A 6 -31.97 -8.74 18.43
N SER A 7 -31.46 -9.91 18.06
CA SER A 7 -30.08 -10.07 17.56
C SER A 7 -29.90 -9.42 16.18
N TYR A 8 -30.91 -9.45 15.32
CA TYR A 8 -30.86 -8.78 14.01
C TYR A 8 -30.94 -7.25 14.15
N GLU A 9 -31.79 -6.73 15.04
CA GLU A 9 -31.88 -5.29 15.30
C GLU A 9 -30.56 -4.71 15.82
N ALA A 10 -29.88 -5.41 16.73
CA ALA A 10 -28.57 -4.99 17.22
C ALA A 10 -27.49 -5.02 16.12
N ALA A 11 -27.49 -6.05 15.26
CA ALA A 11 -26.56 -6.14 14.14
C ALA A 11 -26.81 -5.06 13.06
N ASP A 12 -28.08 -4.73 12.82
CA ASP A 12 -28.45 -3.69 11.86
C ASP A 12 -28.08 -2.29 12.41
N ALA A 13 -28.30 -2.01 13.70
CA ALA A 13 -27.85 -0.78 14.34
C ALA A 13 -26.31 -0.62 14.27
N LEU A 14 -25.57 -1.69 14.56
CA LEU A 14 -24.11 -1.72 14.49
C LEU A 14 -23.60 -1.47 13.07
N ALA A 15 -24.30 -1.97 12.04
CA ALA A 15 -23.98 -1.65 10.65
C ALA A 15 -24.25 -0.17 10.34
N VAL A 16 -25.40 0.36 10.74
CA VAL A 16 -25.79 1.76 10.47
C VAL A 16 -24.80 2.76 11.09
N GLU A 17 -24.38 2.53 12.32
CA GLU A 17 -23.39 3.38 13.02
C GLU A 17 -22.03 3.43 12.29
N ASN A 18 -21.72 2.42 11.49
CA ASN A 18 -20.42 2.25 10.85
C ASN A 18 -20.46 2.41 9.32
N ILE A 19 -21.55 2.93 8.74
CA ILE A 19 -21.66 3.20 7.29
C ILE A 19 -20.52 4.09 6.78
N ALA A 20 -20.11 5.09 7.57
CA ALA A 20 -19.04 6.02 7.19
C ALA A 20 -17.69 5.32 6.92
N LEU A 21 -17.45 4.16 7.56
CA LEU A 21 -16.25 3.34 7.37
C LEU A 21 -16.12 2.85 5.93
N VAL A 22 -17.24 2.43 5.32
CA VAL A 22 -17.27 2.00 3.91
C VAL A 22 -16.88 3.17 3.01
N GLY A 23 -17.47 4.36 3.24
CA GLY A 23 -17.16 5.55 2.46
C GLY A 23 -15.69 5.98 2.55
N HIS A 24 -15.07 5.84 3.72
CA HIS A 24 -13.65 6.11 3.92
C HIS A 24 -12.77 5.11 3.14
N ILE A 25 -12.98 3.80 3.32
CA ILE A 25 -12.20 2.75 2.63
C ILE A 25 -12.36 2.83 1.11
N VAL A 26 -13.57 3.11 0.62
CA VAL A 26 -13.81 3.29 -0.82
C VAL A 26 -13.07 4.52 -1.35
N ARG A 27 -13.09 5.66 -0.65
CA ARG A 27 -12.34 6.86 -1.07
C ARG A 27 -10.84 6.59 -1.14
N GLU A 28 -10.29 5.92 -0.12
CA GLU A 28 -8.90 5.49 -0.10
C GLU A 28 -8.58 4.61 -1.32
N THR A 29 -9.46 3.64 -1.61
CA THR A 29 -9.29 2.70 -2.72
C THR A 29 -9.40 3.38 -4.09
N MET A 30 -10.34 4.30 -4.26
CA MET A 30 -10.57 5.06 -5.49
C MET A 30 -9.35 5.88 -5.93
N SER A 31 -8.50 6.31 -4.99
CA SER A 31 -7.25 7.01 -5.32
C SER A 31 -6.18 6.10 -5.97
N ARG A 32 -6.38 4.78 -5.94
CA ARG A 32 -5.39 3.77 -6.35
C ARG A 32 -5.84 2.90 -7.52
N VAL A 33 -7.12 2.93 -7.88
CA VAL A 33 -7.71 2.12 -8.96
C VAL A 33 -7.80 2.91 -10.27
N PRO A 34 -7.76 2.25 -11.44
CA PRO A 34 -7.97 2.92 -12.73
C PRO A 34 -9.31 3.66 -12.82
N SER A 35 -9.37 4.68 -13.68
CA SER A 35 -10.54 5.55 -13.86
C SER A 35 -11.82 4.84 -14.36
N HIS A 36 -11.69 3.64 -14.92
CA HIS A 36 -12.83 2.83 -15.36
C HIS A 36 -13.51 2.05 -14.23
N VAL A 37 -12.93 2.02 -13.03
CA VAL A 37 -13.55 1.40 -11.86
C VAL A 37 -14.64 2.31 -11.30
N ASN A 38 -15.84 1.77 -11.18
CA ASN A 38 -16.97 2.51 -10.64
C ASN A 38 -16.95 2.53 -9.10
N ARG A 39 -17.01 3.73 -8.53
CA ARG A 39 -17.11 3.95 -7.08
C ARG A 39 -18.35 3.31 -6.46
N GLU A 40 -19.47 3.29 -7.18
CA GLU A 40 -20.74 2.75 -6.70
C GLU A 40 -20.68 1.23 -6.51
N ASP A 41 -19.95 0.52 -7.38
CA ASP A 41 -19.75 -0.93 -7.28
C ASP A 41 -18.94 -1.28 -6.04
N LEU A 42 -17.83 -0.55 -5.79
CA LEU A 42 -17.02 -0.74 -4.57
C LEU A 42 -17.79 -0.37 -3.30
N SER A 43 -18.62 0.67 -3.37
CA SER A 43 -19.49 1.07 -2.25
C SER A 43 -20.52 0.00 -1.93
N SER A 44 -21.10 -0.62 -2.96
CA SER A 44 -22.08 -1.71 -2.82
C SER A 44 -21.43 -2.96 -2.22
N ALA A 45 -20.27 -3.36 -2.73
CA ALA A 45 -19.49 -4.48 -2.20
C ALA A 45 -19.10 -4.26 -0.73
N GLY A 46 -18.61 -3.07 -0.40
CA GLY A 46 -18.24 -2.69 0.95
C GLY A 46 -19.44 -2.65 1.92
N MET A 47 -20.59 -2.12 1.48
CA MET A 47 -21.81 -2.09 2.29
C MET A 47 -22.33 -3.50 2.59
N MET A 48 -22.32 -4.38 1.58
CA MET A 48 -22.72 -5.77 1.77
C MET A 48 -21.78 -6.52 2.73
N ALA A 49 -20.48 -6.23 2.69
CA ALA A 49 -19.51 -6.78 3.61
C ALA A 49 -19.70 -6.27 5.04
N LEU A 50 -20.04 -4.98 5.22
CA LEU A 50 -20.34 -4.40 6.53
C LEU A 50 -21.54 -5.09 7.20
N VAL A 51 -22.63 -5.32 6.45
CA VAL A 51 -23.82 -6.04 6.97
C VAL A 51 -23.48 -7.49 7.32
N LYS A 52 -22.67 -8.17 6.50
CA LYS A 52 -22.20 -9.52 6.82
C LYS A 52 -21.31 -9.53 8.06
N ALA A 53 -20.46 -8.51 8.23
CA ALA A 53 -19.60 -8.36 9.38
C ALA A 53 -20.42 -8.09 10.65
N SER A 54 -21.42 -7.21 10.62
CA SER A 54 -22.22 -6.91 11.82
C SER A 54 -22.97 -8.13 12.35
N ARG A 55 -23.46 -9.00 11.45
CA ARG A 55 -24.15 -10.24 11.81
C ARG A 55 -23.23 -11.35 12.31
N ALA A 56 -21.98 -11.36 11.87
CA ALA A 56 -20.97 -12.35 12.24
C ALA A 56 -20.03 -11.87 13.34
N PHE A 57 -20.29 -10.70 13.94
CA PHE A 57 -19.43 -10.11 14.94
C PHE A 57 -19.70 -10.72 16.32
N GLU A 58 -18.62 -11.17 16.97
CA GLU A 58 -18.62 -11.77 18.30
C GLU A 58 -17.78 -10.88 19.23
N ALA A 59 -18.46 -10.10 20.09
CA ALA A 59 -17.81 -9.08 20.93
C ALA A 59 -16.90 -9.68 22.02
N ASP A 60 -17.17 -10.91 22.44
CA ASP A 60 -16.40 -11.70 23.39
C ASP A 60 -15.02 -12.12 22.86
N ARG A 61 -14.77 -12.01 21.55
CA ARG A 61 -13.45 -12.23 20.95
C ARG A 61 -12.47 -11.07 21.18
N GLY A 62 -12.90 -9.97 21.79
CA GLY A 62 -12.04 -8.86 22.20
C GLY A 62 -11.54 -7.97 21.06
N VAL A 63 -12.00 -8.14 19.81
CA VAL A 63 -11.64 -7.27 18.68
C VAL A 63 -12.70 -6.18 18.52
N PRO A 64 -12.34 -4.87 18.45
CA PRO A 64 -13.31 -3.82 18.18
C PRO A 64 -14.01 -4.02 16.83
N PHE A 65 -15.33 -3.79 16.78
CA PHE A 65 -16.13 -4.00 15.57
C PHE A 65 -15.56 -3.27 14.34
N VAL A 66 -15.17 -2.01 14.49
CA VAL A 66 -14.59 -1.18 13.42
C VAL A 66 -13.41 -1.89 12.75
N ARG A 67 -12.53 -2.51 13.55
CA ARG A 67 -11.35 -3.23 13.07
C ARG A 67 -11.76 -4.48 12.30
N TYR A 68 -12.64 -5.29 12.87
CA TYR A 68 -13.15 -6.50 12.23
C TYR A 68 -13.85 -6.18 10.90
N ALA A 69 -14.75 -5.20 10.91
CA ALA A 69 -15.50 -4.75 9.74
C ALA A 69 -14.56 -4.20 8.66
N ALA A 70 -13.56 -3.38 9.01
CA ALA A 70 -12.62 -2.80 8.05
C ALA A 70 -11.87 -3.87 7.24
N THR A 71 -11.45 -4.98 7.87
CA THR A 71 -10.81 -6.11 7.18
C THR A 71 -11.78 -6.77 6.19
N ARG A 72 -13.02 -7.03 6.62
CA ARG A 72 -14.04 -7.68 5.76
C ARG A 72 -14.47 -6.79 4.59
N ILE A 73 -14.58 -5.47 4.82
CA ILE A 73 -14.91 -4.48 3.79
C ILE A 73 -13.80 -4.40 2.74
N ARG A 74 -12.52 -4.32 3.16
CA ARG A 74 -11.39 -4.30 2.22
C ARG A 74 -11.30 -5.58 1.41
N GLY A 75 -11.48 -6.75 2.04
CA GLY A 75 -11.52 -8.04 1.34
C GLY A 75 -12.59 -8.06 0.25
N ALA A 76 -13.80 -7.62 0.56
CA ALA A 76 -14.89 -7.58 -0.41
C ALA A 76 -14.65 -6.59 -1.56
N ILE A 77 -14.07 -5.43 -1.28
CA ILE A 77 -13.69 -4.45 -2.31
C ILE A 77 -12.61 -5.03 -3.24
N LEU A 78 -11.62 -5.74 -2.69
CA LEU A 78 -10.60 -6.42 -3.48
C LEU A 78 -11.18 -7.56 -4.32
N ASP A 79 -12.13 -8.31 -3.78
CA ASP A 79 -12.82 -9.37 -4.51
C ASP A 79 -13.67 -8.80 -5.67
N GLU A 80 -14.33 -7.66 -5.44
CA GLU A 80 -15.06 -6.92 -6.48
C GLU A 80 -14.10 -6.45 -7.60
N LEU A 81 -12.96 -5.87 -7.23
CA LEU A 81 -11.92 -5.45 -8.19
C LEU A 81 -11.36 -6.62 -9.00
N ARG A 82 -11.20 -7.81 -8.37
CA ARG A 82 -10.79 -9.03 -9.08
C ARG A 82 -11.85 -9.49 -10.08
N GLY A 83 -13.13 -9.32 -9.76
CA GLY A 83 -14.26 -9.65 -10.64
C GLY A 83 -14.38 -8.72 -11.86
N ILE A 84 -13.99 -7.46 -11.72
CA ILE A 84 -14.11 -6.41 -12.76
C ILE A 84 -12.99 -6.51 -13.85
N ASP A 85 -12.12 -7.53 -13.81
CA ASP A 85 -10.99 -7.72 -14.75
C ASP A 85 -9.85 -6.70 -14.53
N TRP A 86 -9.39 -6.67 -13.29
CA TRP A 86 -8.38 -5.89 -12.56
C TRP A 86 -7.06 -5.39 -13.24
N ALA A 87 -6.83 -5.70 -14.50
CA ALA A 87 -6.02 -4.93 -15.44
C ALA A 87 -6.32 -5.64 -16.74
N SER A 88 -7.26 -5.09 -17.52
CA SER A 88 -7.93 -5.79 -18.62
C SER A 88 -6.96 -6.73 -19.35
N ARG A 89 -7.38 -7.92 -19.77
CA ARG A 89 -6.51 -8.82 -20.57
C ARG A 89 -5.78 -8.06 -21.70
N ALA A 90 -6.40 -6.98 -22.20
CA ALA A 90 -5.81 -6.01 -23.10
C ALA A 90 -4.64 -5.20 -22.51
N VAL A 91 -4.75 -4.60 -21.31
CA VAL A 91 -3.63 -3.92 -20.60
C VAL A 91 -2.46 -4.88 -20.35
N ARG A 92 -2.72 -6.12 -19.91
CA ARG A 92 -1.66 -7.13 -19.71
C ARG A 92 -1.04 -7.62 -21.01
N ARG A 93 -1.83 -7.71 -22.08
CA ARG A 93 -1.33 -8.04 -23.42
C ARG A 93 -0.47 -6.90 -23.94
N ARG A 94 -0.94 -5.66 -23.81
CA ARG A 94 -0.22 -4.45 -24.23
C ARG A 94 1.06 -4.25 -23.42
N SER A 95 1.07 -4.52 -22.12
CA SER A 95 2.29 -4.52 -21.31
C SER A 95 3.35 -5.48 -21.86
N ARG A 96 2.95 -6.71 -22.23
CA ARG A 96 3.88 -7.69 -22.84
C ARG A 96 4.41 -7.21 -24.20
N ASP A 97 3.56 -6.56 -24.99
CA ASP A 97 3.96 -5.99 -26.28
C ASP A 97 4.97 -4.84 -26.05
N LEU A 98 4.71 -3.94 -25.11
CA LEU A 98 5.62 -2.86 -24.72
C LEU A 98 6.97 -3.39 -24.21
N ASP A 99 6.96 -4.40 -23.35
CA ASP A 99 8.18 -5.00 -22.78
C ASP A 99 9.00 -5.73 -23.84
N SER A 100 8.34 -6.42 -24.78
CA SER A 100 8.99 -7.04 -25.95
C SER A 100 9.66 -5.99 -26.83
N THR A 101 8.97 -4.89 -27.12
CA THR A 101 9.55 -3.78 -27.90
C THR A 101 10.71 -3.11 -27.18
N ARG A 102 10.60 -2.89 -25.86
CA ARG A 102 11.70 -2.36 -25.02
C ARG A 102 12.93 -3.25 -25.10
N ALA A 103 12.75 -4.57 -25.03
CA ALA A 103 13.85 -5.53 -25.13
C ALA A 103 14.51 -5.50 -26.51
N GLN A 104 13.72 -5.47 -27.59
CA GLN A 104 14.23 -5.39 -28.96
C GLN A 104 15.02 -4.10 -29.21
N LEU A 105 14.46 -2.96 -28.80
CA LEU A 105 15.14 -1.66 -28.90
C LEU A 105 16.40 -1.62 -28.03
N ALA A 106 16.39 -2.24 -26.85
CA ALA A 106 17.56 -2.28 -26.00
C ALA A 106 18.73 -3.04 -26.63
N VAL A 107 18.44 -4.14 -27.35
CA VAL A 107 19.44 -4.87 -28.15
C VAL A 107 19.95 -4.02 -29.30
N ALA A 108 19.06 -3.35 -30.04
CA ALA A 108 19.44 -2.54 -31.20
C ALA A 108 20.23 -1.27 -30.83
N LEU A 109 19.88 -0.62 -29.73
CA LEU A 109 20.46 0.65 -29.29
C LEU A 109 21.68 0.47 -28.37
N GLY A 110 21.89 -0.73 -27.82
CA GLY A 110 22.93 -0.98 -26.81
C GLY A 110 22.70 -0.27 -25.46
N ARG A 111 21.48 0.26 -25.25
CA ARG A 111 21.04 0.96 -24.03
C ARG A 111 19.54 0.77 -23.84
N SER A 112 19.02 1.06 -22.65
CA SER A 112 17.57 1.07 -22.41
C SER A 112 16.84 2.04 -23.34
N ALA A 113 15.71 1.60 -23.88
CA ALA A 113 14.84 2.40 -24.72
C ALA A 113 13.95 3.32 -23.88
N SER A 114 13.76 4.55 -24.35
CA SER A 114 12.82 5.52 -23.75
C SER A 114 11.37 5.22 -24.16
N ASN A 115 10.40 5.71 -23.38
CA ASN A 115 8.98 5.55 -23.72
C ASN A 115 8.62 6.19 -25.07
N ALA A 116 9.29 7.29 -25.46
CA ALA A 116 9.12 7.90 -26.78
C ALA A 116 9.61 6.99 -27.92
N GLU A 117 10.76 6.31 -27.74
CA GLU A 117 11.29 5.36 -28.72
C GLU A 117 10.40 4.12 -28.84
N VAL A 118 9.87 3.62 -27.72
CA VAL A 118 8.92 2.50 -27.68
C VAL A 118 7.60 2.86 -28.36
N ALA A 119 7.06 4.05 -28.06
CA ALA A 119 5.85 4.57 -28.69
C ALA A 119 6.01 4.69 -30.20
N SER A 120 7.14 5.26 -30.65
CA SER A 120 7.44 5.39 -32.08
C SER A 120 7.60 4.04 -32.76
N ALA A 121 8.21 3.04 -32.12
CA ALA A 121 8.38 1.71 -32.68
C ALA A 121 7.06 0.94 -32.82
N LEU A 122 6.10 1.20 -31.94
CA LEU A 122 4.77 0.58 -31.96
C LEU A 122 3.72 1.39 -32.73
N GLY A 123 4.05 2.60 -33.18
CA GLY A 123 3.12 3.48 -33.89
C GLY A 123 1.96 3.97 -33.03
N ILE A 124 2.17 4.10 -31.71
CA ILE A 124 1.16 4.55 -30.76
C ILE A 124 1.58 5.87 -30.10
N PRO A 125 0.63 6.65 -29.55
CA PRO A 125 0.97 7.83 -28.76
C PRO A 125 1.77 7.47 -27.50
N ILE A 126 2.71 8.33 -27.11
CA ILE A 126 3.47 8.15 -25.86
C ILE A 126 2.56 8.06 -24.62
N ALA A 127 1.45 8.81 -24.63
CA ALA A 127 0.45 8.78 -23.57
C ALA A 127 -0.19 7.39 -23.38
N GLU A 128 -0.29 6.57 -24.43
CA GLU A 128 -0.79 5.20 -24.29
C GLU A 128 0.23 4.27 -23.63
N VAL A 129 1.53 4.47 -23.90
CA VAL A 129 2.62 3.74 -23.23
C VAL A 129 2.61 4.07 -21.74
N GLU A 130 2.58 5.37 -21.42
CA GLU A 130 2.59 5.87 -20.05
C GLU A 130 1.33 5.43 -19.29
N GLY A 131 0.15 5.56 -19.90
CA GLY A 131 -1.11 5.11 -19.30
C GLY A 131 -1.14 3.60 -19.02
N ASN A 132 -0.60 2.78 -19.92
CA ASN A 132 -0.52 1.34 -19.70
C ASN A 132 0.46 0.98 -18.57
N ASP A 133 1.63 1.64 -18.52
CA ASP A 133 2.60 1.44 -17.43
C ASP A 133 2.00 1.86 -16.07
N GLU A 134 1.23 2.95 -16.05
CA GLU A 134 0.51 3.41 -14.86
C GLU A 134 -0.56 2.41 -14.39
N ASP A 135 -1.34 1.86 -15.31
CA ASP A 135 -2.35 0.85 -14.99
C ASP A 135 -1.71 -0.41 -14.39
N ILE A 136 -0.57 -0.86 -14.92
CA ILE A 136 0.20 -1.98 -14.38
C ILE A 136 0.78 -1.64 -13.00
N ALA A 137 1.29 -0.42 -12.80
CA ALA A 137 1.85 0.01 -11.51
C ALA A 137 0.77 0.08 -10.42
N ARG A 138 -0.41 0.64 -10.73
CA ARG A 138 -1.58 0.67 -9.84
C ARG A 138 -2.05 -0.73 -9.47
N ALA A 139 -2.08 -1.63 -10.46
CA ALA A 139 -2.38 -3.04 -10.22
C ALA A 139 -1.33 -3.71 -9.30
N ASN A 140 -0.03 -3.47 -9.49
CA ASN A 140 0.95 -4.11 -8.62
C ASN A 140 0.84 -3.64 -7.15
N VAL A 141 0.53 -2.36 -6.91
CA VAL A 141 0.32 -1.82 -5.55
C VAL A 141 -0.88 -2.45 -4.86
N LEU A 142 -2.02 -2.55 -5.55
CA LEU A 142 -3.23 -3.15 -4.99
C LEU A 142 -3.08 -4.69 -4.81
N SER A 143 -2.24 -5.39 -5.60
CA SER A 143 -1.93 -6.82 -5.41
C SER A 143 -1.12 -7.05 -4.15
N LEU A 144 -0.14 -6.18 -3.91
CA LEU A 144 0.66 -6.20 -2.69
C LEU A 144 -0.23 -5.92 -1.48
N GLN A 145 -1.20 -5.00 -1.61
CA GLN A 145 -2.16 -4.71 -0.54
C GLN A 145 -3.14 -5.85 -0.24
N GLY A 146 -3.59 -6.58 -1.27
CA GLY A 146 -4.39 -7.79 -1.09
C GLY A 146 -3.63 -8.99 -0.54
N THR A 147 -2.30 -8.92 -0.50
CA THR A 147 -1.43 -9.89 0.18
C THR A 147 -1.06 -9.42 1.59
N THR A 148 -1.10 -8.11 1.86
CA THR A 148 -0.98 -7.52 3.21
C THR A 148 -2.33 -7.36 3.89
N GLU A 149 -3.06 -8.45 4.15
CA GLU A 149 -4.10 -8.46 5.20
C GLU A 149 -3.55 -7.97 6.56
N ALA A 150 -2.22 -7.88 6.72
CA ALA A 150 -1.54 -7.43 7.93
C ALA A 150 -1.37 -5.91 8.10
N GLY A 151 -1.55 -5.08 7.06
CA GLY A 151 -0.98 -3.70 7.05
C GLY A 151 -1.63 -2.65 7.97
N LEU A 152 -2.87 -2.86 8.43
CA LEU A 152 -3.53 -2.02 9.45
C LEU A 152 -4.02 -2.85 10.66
N VAL A 153 -3.95 -4.18 10.54
CA VAL A 153 -4.20 -5.13 11.64
C VAL A 153 -3.01 -5.13 12.61
N ASP A 154 -1.86 -4.58 12.24
CA ASP A 154 -0.79 -4.32 13.19
C ASP A 154 -1.03 -2.99 13.94
N THR A 155 -1.32 -1.87 13.26
CA THR A 155 -1.30 -0.50 13.84
C THR A 155 -2.34 -0.17 14.95
N LEU A 156 -3.24 -1.09 15.30
CA LEU A 156 -4.23 -0.88 16.38
C LEU A 156 -4.26 -2.07 17.34
N VAL A 157 -3.24 -2.17 18.20
CA VAL A 157 -3.16 -2.98 19.44
C VAL A 157 -4.36 -3.92 19.66
N SER A 158 -4.12 -5.23 19.54
CA SER A 158 -5.11 -6.25 19.94
C SER A 158 -5.34 -6.19 21.46
N PRO A 159 -6.60 -6.13 21.96
CA PRO A 159 -6.89 -6.20 23.40
C PRO A 159 -6.60 -7.57 24.05
N THR A 160 -6.21 -8.57 23.24
CA THR A 160 -5.80 -9.91 23.67
C THR A 160 -4.29 -10.16 23.53
N ALA A 161 -3.52 -9.17 23.10
CA ALA A 161 -2.07 -9.26 23.00
C ALA A 161 -1.49 -9.51 24.40
N GLY A 162 -0.72 -10.59 24.56
CA GLY A 162 0.10 -10.74 25.75
C GLY A 162 1.06 -9.55 25.89
N PRO A 163 1.63 -9.32 27.09
CA PRO A 163 2.65 -8.27 27.26
C PRO A 163 3.83 -8.44 26.27
N GLU A 164 4.09 -9.66 25.81
CA GLU A 164 5.06 -10.02 24.78
C GLU A 164 4.63 -9.54 23.38
N ASP A 165 3.41 -9.85 22.92
CA ASP A 165 2.89 -9.38 21.63
C ASP A 165 2.82 -7.84 21.55
N MET A 166 2.48 -7.17 22.66
CA MET A 166 2.48 -5.70 22.74
C MET A 166 3.89 -5.11 22.67
N LEU A 167 4.88 -5.84 23.19
CA LEU A 167 6.28 -5.44 23.14
C LEU A 167 6.83 -5.61 21.74
N GLU A 168 6.58 -6.78 21.12
CA GLU A 168 6.96 -7.08 19.74
C GLU A 168 6.34 -6.06 18.77
N HIS A 169 5.04 -5.77 18.91
CA HIS A 169 4.38 -4.77 18.08
C HIS A 169 5.00 -3.37 18.23
N ARG A 170 5.33 -2.96 19.46
CA ARG A 170 5.98 -1.66 19.72
C ARG A 170 7.38 -1.60 19.12
N GLU A 171 8.13 -2.70 19.20
CA GLU A 171 9.45 -2.83 18.62
C GLU A 171 9.40 -2.75 17.08
N ARG A 172 8.44 -3.44 16.44
CA ARG A 172 8.21 -3.35 14.99
C ARG A 172 7.86 -1.94 14.54
N LEU A 173 6.99 -1.23 15.27
CA LEU A 173 6.65 0.17 14.96
C LEU A 173 7.86 1.09 15.12
N GLN A 174 8.66 0.89 16.17
CA GLN A 174 9.88 1.66 16.36
C GLN A 174 10.87 1.44 15.20
N TYR A 175 11.05 0.18 14.80
CA TYR A 175 11.88 -0.19 13.66
C TYR A 175 11.41 0.47 12.36
N LEU A 176 10.09 0.48 12.11
CA LEU A 176 9.51 1.13 10.93
C LEU A 176 9.78 2.64 10.92
N VAL A 177 9.64 3.33 12.05
CA VAL A 177 9.91 4.78 12.13
C VAL A 177 11.38 5.07 11.84
N GLU A 178 12.28 4.31 12.45
CA GLU A 178 13.72 4.46 12.24
C GLU A 178 14.12 4.16 10.79
N ALA A 179 13.48 3.16 10.17
CA ALA A 179 13.64 2.85 8.75
C ALA A 179 13.16 4.00 7.84
N ILE A 180 12.01 4.61 8.14
CA ILE A 180 11.53 5.79 7.41
C ILE A 180 12.53 6.94 7.53
N ASP A 181 13.07 7.16 8.73
CA ASP A 181 14.01 8.25 8.96
C ASP A 181 15.36 8.03 8.27
N GLU A 182 15.75 6.78 7.96
CA GLU A 182 16.97 6.45 7.19
C GLU A 182 16.74 6.38 5.68
N LEU A 183 15.49 6.50 5.21
CA LEU A 183 15.23 6.53 3.78
C LEU A 183 15.99 7.69 3.11
N PRO A 184 16.50 7.49 1.87
CA PRO A 184 16.98 8.57 1.03
C PRO A 184 16.00 9.73 0.98
N ASP A 185 16.49 10.98 1.05
CA ASP A 185 15.67 12.19 1.26
C ASP A 185 14.42 12.26 0.38
N ARG A 186 14.56 12.00 -0.93
CA ARG A 186 13.43 12.03 -1.87
C ARG A 186 12.38 10.95 -1.58
N LEU A 187 12.81 9.75 -1.18
CA LEU A 187 11.91 8.66 -0.81
C LEU A 187 11.20 8.98 0.51
N ARG A 188 11.95 9.49 1.50
CA ARG A 188 11.44 9.87 2.82
C ARG A 188 10.38 10.97 2.74
N VAL A 189 10.62 12.02 1.96
CA VAL A 189 9.65 13.11 1.76
C VAL A 189 8.36 12.56 1.17
N VAL A 190 8.43 11.78 0.10
CA VAL A 190 7.21 11.22 -0.52
C VAL A 190 6.45 10.30 0.43
N VAL A 191 7.14 9.46 1.21
CA VAL A 191 6.48 8.60 2.21
C VAL A 191 5.84 9.42 3.32
N THR A 192 6.56 10.40 3.86
CA THR A 192 6.08 11.25 4.97
C THR A 192 4.88 12.07 4.54
N GLU A 193 4.98 12.79 3.43
CA GLU A 193 3.92 13.69 2.98
C GLU A 193 2.67 12.91 2.56
N TYR A 194 2.83 11.73 1.94
CA TYR A 194 1.69 10.94 1.46
C TYR A 194 1.02 10.12 2.57
N PHE A 195 1.79 9.46 3.44
CA PHE A 195 1.23 8.54 4.45
C PHE A 195 1.05 9.15 5.83
N LEU A 196 1.87 10.14 6.22
CA LEU A 196 1.79 10.77 7.55
C LEU A 196 1.06 12.12 7.50
N ALA A 197 1.28 12.91 6.45
CA ALA A 197 0.59 14.19 6.27
C ALA A 197 -0.67 14.11 5.37
N GLU A 198 -0.99 12.91 4.87
CA GLU A 198 -2.17 12.63 4.02
C GLU A 198 -2.34 13.54 2.79
N ARG A 199 -1.22 14.06 2.25
CA ARG A 199 -1.28 14.99 1.11
C ARG A 199 -1.51 14.25 -0.21
N PRO A 200 -2.33 14.82 -1.12
CA PRO A 200 -2.57 14.23 -2.43
C PRO A 200 -1.30 14.27 -3.29
N MET A 201 -1.12 13.26 -4.14
CA MET A 201 0.11 13.08 -4.93
C MET A 201 0.38 14.24 -5.88
N ALA A 202 -0.67 14.88 -6.40
CA ALA A 202 -0.56 16.07 -7.24
C ALA A 202 0.09 17.26 -6.52
N GLU A 203 -0.18 17.45 -5.22
CA GLU A 203 0.44 18.53 -4.43
C GLU A 203 1.91 18.22 -4.12
N ILE A 204 2.20 16.96 -3.78
CA ILE A 204 3.57 16.48 -3.55
C ILE A 204 4.39 16.59 -4.84
N ALA A 205 3.78 16.28 -5.98
CA ALA A 205 4.39 16.36 -7.30
C ALA A 205 4.75 17.81 -7.66
N ALA A 206 3.83 18.75 -7.40
CA ALA A 206 4.06 20.17 -7.61
C ALA A 206 5.20 20.71 -6.73
N GLU A 207 5.27 20.31 -5.47
CA GLU A 207 6.34 20.74 -4.55
C GLU A 207 7.71 20.17 -4.92
N LEU A 208 7.75 18.92 -5.38
CA LEU A 208 8.98 18.24 -5.77
C LEU A 208 9.40 18.53 -7.22
N ASP A 209 8.67 19.37 -7.94
CA ASP A 209 8.85 19.69 -9.37
C ASP A 209 8.99 18.43 -10.24
N VAL A 210 8.06 17.49 -10.06
CA VAL A 210 8.00 16.24 -10.83
C VAL A 210 6.55 15.91 -11.20
N SER A 211 6.36 14.90 -12.06
CA SER A 211 5.01 14.40 -12.36
C SER A 211 4.44 13.57 -11.21
N GLU A 212 3.12 13.49 -11.13
CA GLU A 212 2.41 12.60 -10.18
C GLU A 212 2.83 11.13 -10.34
N SER A 213 3.03 10.69 -11.59
CA SER A 213 3.57 9.37 -11.92
C SER A 213 4.96 9.16 -11.31
N ARG A 214 5.83 10.17 -11.33
CA ARG A 214 7.15 10.10 -10.69
C ARG A 214 7.04 9.99 -9.17
N VAL A 215 6.12 10.71 -8.53
CA VAL A 215 5.84 10.55 -7.09
C VAL A 215 5.34 9.13 -6.78
N SER A 216 4.49 8.56 -7.63
CA SER A 216 4.02 7.18 -7.48
C SER A 216 5.16 6.15 -7.56
N GLN A 217 6.11 6.33 -8.48
CA GLN A 217 7.31 5.49 -8.58
C GLN A 217 8.20 5.61 -7.34
N ILE A 218 8.48 6.83 -6.89
CA ILE A 218 9.28 7.11 -5.69
C ILE A 218 8.63 6.44 -4.47
N ARG A 219 7.30 6.55 -4.33
CA ARG A 219 6.55 5.86 -3.27
C ARG A 219 6.69 4.33 -3.36
N ALA A 220 6.51 3.76 -4.54
CA ALA A 220 6.62 2.31 -4.73
C ALA A 220 8.03 1.79 -4.40
N GLU A 221 9.06 2.51 -4.82
CA GLU A 221 10.46 2.23 -4.48
C GLU A 221 10.70 2.28 -2.96
N ALA A 222 10.18 3.31 -2.29
CA ALA A 222 10.30 3.47 -0.85
C ALA A 222 9.62 2.32 -0.08
N LEU A 223 8.42 1.89 -0.49
CA LEU A 223 7.71 0.78 0.15
C LEU A 223 8.45 -0.55 0.02
N VAL A 224 9.08 -0.81 -1.14
CA VAL A 224 9.92 -2.00 -1.33
C VAL A 224 11.12 -1.95 -0.38
N LEU A 225 11.80 -0.81 -0.30
CA LEU A 225 12.94 -0.61 0.60
C LEU A 225 12.58 -0.78 2.08
N LEU A 226 11.49 -0.17 2.53
CA LEU A 226 11.01 -0.28 3.91
C LEU A 226 10.69 -1.72 4.29
N ARG A 227 9.96 -2.43 3.41
CA ARG A 227 9.64 -3.84 3.62
C ARG A 227 10.89 -4.70 3.69
N ASP A 228 11.81 -4.54 2.74
CA ASP A 228 13.03 -5.34 2.71
C ASP A 228 13.91 -5.06 3.95
N ALA A 229 13.94 -3.82 4.45
CA ALA A 229 14.64 -3.46 5.69
C ALA A 229 14.00 -4.09 6.94
N LEU A 230 12.67 -4.06 7.04
CA LEU A 230 11.92 -4.71 8.12
C LEU A 230 12.14 -6.24 8.11
N ASN A 231 12.04 -6.86 6.94
CA ASN A 231 12.29 -8.30 6.79
C ASN A 231 13.74 -8.65 7.14
N THR A 232 14.72 -7.84 6.73
CA THR A 232 16.13 -8.09 7.06
C THR A 232 16.39 -8.17 8.57
N ALA A 233 15.64 -7.42 9.37
CA ALA A 233 15.82 -7.38 10.82
C ALA A 233 14.91 -8.35 11.59
N LEU A 234 13.68 -8.55 11.12
CA LEU A 234 12.64 -9.25 11.87
C LEU A 234 12.38 -10.67 11.33
N ASP A 235 12.55 -10.89 10.03
CA ASP A 235 12.38 -12.19 9.38
C ASP A 235 13.28 -12.32 8.13
N PRO A 236 14.58 -12.60 8.33
CA PRO A 236 15.57 -12.59 7.24
C PRO A 236 15.27 -13.59 6.12
N ALA A 237 14.44 -14.61 6.40
CA ALA A 237 14.05 -15.63 5.42
C ALA A 237 13.10 -15.08 4.33
N LEU A 238 12.44 -13.94 4.59
CA LEU A 238 11.49 -13.31 3.67
C LEU A 238 12.13 -12.26 2.73
N VAL A 239 13.44 -12.03 2.81
CA VAL A 239 14.14 -11.05 1.97
C VAL A 239 14.42 -11.65 0.60
N ALA A 240 13.82 -11.06 -0.45
CA ALA A 240 14.08 -11.50 -1.82
C ALA A 240 15.53 -11.13 -2.26
N PRO A 241 16.30 -12.08 -2.81
CA PRO A 241 17.66 -11.81 -3.25
C PRO A 241 17.67 -10.84 -4.44
N HIS A 242 18.63 -9.89 -4.43
CA HIS A 242 18.75 -8.91 -5.51
C HIS A 242 19.25 -9.60 -6.79
N PRO A 243 18.65 -9.33 -7.97
CA PRO A 243 19.01 -10.00 -9.23
C PRO A 243 20.43 -9.72 -9.72
N ARG A 244 21.10 -8.70 -9.16
CA ARG A 244 22.54 -8.41 -9.35
C ARG A 244 23.17 -8.01 -8.02
N PRO A 245 23.83 -8.93 -7.30
CA PRO A 245 24.31 -8.67 -5.94
C PRO A 245 25.49 -7.67 -5.87
N GLU A 246 26.26 -7.48 -6.95
CA GLU A 246 27.47 -6.62 -6.94
C GLU A 246 27.27 -5.21 -7.54
N GLY A 247 26.03 -4.83 -7.90
CA GLY A 247 25.74 -3.53 -8.51
C GLY A 247 25.83 -2.34 -7.53
N CYS A 248 26.04 -1.12 -8.03
CA CYS A 248 25.93 0.11 -7.20
C CYS A 248 24.56 0.26 -6.53
N ALA A 249 23.50 -0.25 -7.15
CA ALA A 249 22.16 -0.25 -6.56
C ALA A 249 22.06 -1.21 -5.36
N ALA A 250 22.65 -2.41 -5.46
CA ALA A 250 22.71 -3.36 -4.35
C ALA A 250 23.50 -2.78 -3.18
N ARG A 251 24.68 -2.21 -3.43
CA ARG A 251 25.49 -1.58 -2.37
C ARG A 251 24.79 -0.44 -1.63
N ARG A 252 24.03 0.40 -2.35
CA ARG A 252 23.22 1.46 -1.70
C ARG A 252 22.10 0.88 -0.85
N ARG A 253 21.45 -0.18 -1.32
CA ARG A 253 20.40 -0.88 -0.59
C ARG A 253 20.95 -1.53 0.68
N ASP A 254 22.08 -2.21 0.58
CA ASP A 254 22.74 -2.86 1.72
C ASP A 254 23.23 -1.82 2.74
N GLY A 255 23.75 -0.69 2.26
CA GLY A 255 24.13 0.45 3.11
C GLY A 255 22.94 1.05 3.87
N TYR A 256 21.78 1.18 3.21
CA TYR A 256 20.54 1.59 3.88
C TYR A 256 20.11 0.58 4.95
N PHE A 257 20.10 -0.72 4.64
CA PHE A 257 19.73 -1.74 5.62
C PHE A 257 20.65 -1.74 6.84
N ALA A 258 21.96 -1.59 6.62
CA ALA A 258 22.93 -1.45 7.71
C ALA A 258 22.64 -0.21 8.57
N ALA A 259 22.34 0.93 7.96
CA ALA A 259 22.00 2.16 8.69
C ALA A 259 20.72 2.02 9.55
N VAL A 260 19.69 1.33 9.04
CA VAL A 260 18.47 1.05 9.83
C VAL A 260 18.80 0.19 11.05
N VAL A 261 19.58 -0.89 10.87
CA VAL A 261 19.99 -1.78 11.96
C VAL A 261 20.83 -1.04 12.99
N GLU A 262 21.80 -0.22 12.56
CA GLU A 262 22.63 0.58 13.45
C GLU A 262 21.82 1.60 14.23
N ARG A 263 20.86 2.27 13.59
CA ARG A 263 19.96 3.23 14.26
C ARG A 263 19.10 2.54 15.30
N HIS A 264 18.56 1.36 15.01
CA HIS A 264 17.77 0.59 15.96
C HIS A 264 18.60 0.12 17.16
N ALA A 265 19.82 -0.37 16.89
CA ALA A 265 20.76 -0.80 17.92
C ALA A 265 21.25 0.34 18.83
N ALA A 266 21.28 1.58 18.33
CA ALA A 266 21.67 2.76 19.12
C ALA A 266 20.62 3.18 20.16
N GLY A 267 19.40 2.66 20.10
CA GLY A 267 18.31 2.94 21.02
C GLY A 267 17.63 4.30 20.80
N PRO A 268 16.42 4.52 21.35
CA PRO A 268 15.58 5.65 20.97
C PRO A 268 16.21 7.00 21.38
N GLN A 269 16.48 7.86 20.40
CA GLN A 269 16.66 9.29 20.66
C GLN A 269 15.32 9.84 21.20
N ARG A 270 15.28 10.08 22.52
CA ARG A 270 14.16 10.72 23.22
C ARG A 270 13.90 12.10 22.59
N GLY A 271 12.94 12.22 21.66
CA GLY A 271 12.54 13.54 21.18
C GLY A 271 11.45 13.63 20.09
N GLY A 272 11.32 12.68 19.17
CA GLY A 272 10.57 12.98 17.93
C GLY A 272 9.04 12.80 17.98
N LEU A 273 8.56 11.65 18.47
CA LEU A 273 7.20 11.19 18.15
C LEU A 273 6.10 11.85 18.98
N LYS A 274 6.31 12.10 20.27
CA LYS A 274 5.29 12.71 21.12
C LYS A 274 5.01 14.17 20.72
N GLN A 275 6.03 14.90 20.29
CA GLN A 275 5.87 16.30 19.86
C GLN A 275 5.24 16.46 18.47
N ARG A 276 5.34 15.47 17.58
CA ARG A 276 4.81 15.58 16.21
C ARG A 276 3.38 15.10 16.06
N LEU A 277 2.92 14.16 16.90
CA LEU A 277 1.51 13.73 16.92
C LEU A 277 0.61 14.70 17.69
N ASP A 278 1.14 15.42 18.68
CA ASP A 278 0.37 16.40 19.46
C ASP A 278 0.20 17.77 18.74
N ALA A 279 0.84 17.98 17.58
CA ALA A 279 0.87 19.26 16.87
C ALA A 279 -0.23 19.42 15.78
N THR A 280 -1.02 18.39 15.51
CA THR A 280 -2.08 18.40 14.47
C THR A 280 -3.46 18.17 15.08
N GLY A 281 -3.78 18.96 16.12
CA GLY A 281 -5.12 19.06 16.68
C GLY A 281 -6.13 19.67 15.71
#